data_AF-A0A7W6D3A5-F1
#
_entry.id   AF-A0A7W6D3A5-F1
#
_cell.length_a   1.000
_cell.length_b   1.000
_cell.length_c   1.000
_cell.angle_alpha   90.00
_cell.angle_beta   90.00
_cell.angle_gamma   90.00
#
_symmetry.space_group_name_H-M   'P 1'
#
loop_
_entity.id
_entity.type
_entity.pdbx_description
1 polymer ?
#
loop_
_entity_poly.entity_id
_entity_poly.type
_entity_poly.pdbx_seq_one_letter_code
_entity_poly.pdbx_strand_id
1 'polypeptide(L)' 'MPTRAMIDPVESLAMNLFRRDHPDRLWSLSVAPDPEAGASAEERSLYRCFARAQLAERTARPRPASVHVLHAQ' A
#
# COMPACT_ATOMS: atom_id res chain seq x y z
N MET A 1 -25.75 5.15 -13.65
CA MET A 1 -24.59 4.24 -13.53
C MET A 1 -23.66 4.81 -12.47
N PRO A 2 -23.54 4.22 -11.26
CA PRO A 2 -22.58 4.73 -10.28
C PRO A 2 -21.17 4.47 -10.79
N THR A 3 -20.39 5.53 -10.93
CA THR A 3 -18.98 5.48 -11.34
C THR A 3 -18.24 4.60 -10.35
N ARG A 4 -17.73 3.44 -10.81
CA ARG A 4 -16.87 2.54 -10.04
C ARG A 4 -15.66 3.35 -9.58
N ALA A 5 -15.72 3.86 -8.35
CA ALA A 5 -14.64 4.63 -7.77
C ALA A 5 -13.40 3.73 -7.78
N MET A 6 -12.44 4.06 -8.64
CA MET A 6 -11.15 3.39 -8.62
C MET A 6 -10.52 3.77 -7.30
N ILE A 7 -10.43 2.80 -6.37
CA ILE A 7 -9.72 2.99 -5.12
C ILE A 7 -8.29 3.37 -5.50
N ASP A 8 -7.86 4.52 -5.00
CA ASP A 8 -6.52 5.04 -5.20
C ASP A 8 -5.47 3.95 -4.85
N PRO A 9 -4.44 3.73 -5.69
CA PRO A 9 -3.49 2.64 -5.47
C PRO A 9 -2.67 2.79 -4.18
N VAL A 10 -2.44 4.03 -3.72
CA VAL A 10 -1.81 4.27 -2.41
C VAL A 10 -2.77 3.82 -1.31
N GLU A 11 -4.05 4.17 -1.40
CA GLU A 11 -5.05 3.79 -0.40
C GLU A 11 -5.20 2.26 -0.33
N SER A 12 -5.30 1.59 -1.48
CA SER A 12 -5.38 0.12 -1.54
C SER A 12 -4.15 -0.55 -0.92
N LEU A 13 -2.94 -0.05 -1.20
CA LEU A 13 -1.73 -0.60 -0.61
C LEU A 13 -1.63 -0.30 0.89
N ALA A 14 -1.98 0.91 1.32
CA ALA A 14 -2.00 1.29 2.74
C ALA A 14 -2.94 0.39 3.54
N MET A 15 -4.14 0.13 3.02
CA MET A 15 -5.11 -0.83 3.59
C MET A 15 -4.50 -2.23 3.77
N ASN A 16 -3.82 -2.73 2.74
CA ASN A 16 -3.23 -4.08 2.79
C ASN A 16 -2.08 -4.17 3.79
N LEU A 17 -1.24 -3.13 3.87
CA LEU A 17 -0.15 -3.07 4.86
C LEU A 17 -0.72 -3.04 6.28
N PHE A 18 -1.71 -2.18 6.53
CA PHE A 18 -2.35 -2.09 7.84
C PHE A 18 -3.00 -3.41 8.25
N ARG A 19 -3.75 -4.07 7.36
CA ARG A 19 -4.40 -5.36 7.65
C ARG A 19 -3.41 -6.48 7.95
N ARG A 20 -2.22 -6.43 7.36
CA ARG A 20 -1.16 -7.41 7.64
C ARG A 20 -0.60 -7.23 9.05
N ASP A 21 -0.40 -5.98 9.45
CA ASP A 21 0.27 -5.64 10.71
C ASP A 21 -0.75 -5.61 11.89
N HIS A 22 -2.03 -5.37 11.60
CA HIS A 22 -3.14 -5.33 12.56
C HIS A 22 -4.35 -6.13 12.04
N PRO A 23 -4.31 -7.48 12.05
CA PRO A 23 -5.36 -8.31 11.45
C PRO A 23 -6.73 -8.16 12.14
N ASP A 24 -6.75 -7.81 13.43
CA ASP A 24 -7.97 -7.65 14.23
C ASP A 24 -8.57 -6.23 14.16
N ARG A 25 -7.90 -5.29 13.46
CA ARG A 25 -8.33 -3.89 13.36
C ARG A 25 -8.81 -3.56 11.95
N LEU A 26 -9.75 -2.62 11.88
CA LEU A 26 -10.35 -2.19 10.63
C LEU A 26 -9.69 -0.92 10.09
N TRP A 27 -9.39 -0.91 8.78
CA TRP A 27 -9.10 0.32 8.05
C TRP A 27 -10.40 1.09 7.80
N SER A 28 -10.93 1.70 8.85
CA SER A 28 -12.16 2.50 8.75
C SER A 28 -11.81 3.93 8.34
N LEU A 29 -12.41 4.40 7.25
CA LEU A 29 -12.40 5.82 6.89
C LEU A 29 -13.45 6.63 7.67
N SER A 30 -14.46 5.94 8.19
CA SER A 30 -15.52 6.49 9.03
C SER A 30 -15.16 6.34 10.51
N VAL A 31 -15.73 7.20 11.36
CA VAL A 31 -15.63 7.08 12.82
C VAL A 31 -16.15 5.69 13.22
N ALA A 32 -15.26 4.81 13.62
CA ALA A 32 -15.65 3.52 14.16
C ALA A 32 -16.40 3.76 15.49
N PRO A 33 -17.44 2.96 15.80
CA PRO A 33 -18.12 3.06 17.10
C PRO A 33 -17.17 2.76 18.26
N ASP A 34 -16.12 1.98 18.00
CA ASP A 34 -15.00 1.76 18.89
C ASP A 34 -13.72 2.33 18.25
N PRO A 35 -13.13 3.40 18.80
CA PRO A 35 -11.93 4.03 18.26
C PRO A 35 -10.70 3.12 18.33
N GLU A 36 -10.66 2.11 19.21
CA GLU A 36 -9.53 1.17 19.30
C GLU A 36 -9.57 0.13 18.19
N ALA A 37 -10.77 -0.23 17.73
CA ALA A 37 -10.98 -1.17 16.63
C ALA A 37 -10.65 -0.59 15.25
N GLY A 38 -10.49 0.73 15.13
CA GLY A 38 -10.22 1.44 13.87
C GLY A 38 -8.79 1.96 13.76
N ALA A 39 -8.30 2.11 12.53
CA ALA A 39 -7.08 2.87 12.26
C ALA A 39 -7.28 4.36 12.59
N SER A 40 -6.40 4.91 13.43
CA SER A 40 -6.41 6.34 13.76
C SER A 40 -6.06 7.22 12.55
N ALA A 41 -6.29 8.53 12.65
CA ALA A 41 -5.88 9.46 11.59
C ALA A 41 -4.37 9.46 11.34
N GLU A 42 -3.58 9.33 12.40
CA GLU A 42 -2.12 9.31 12.35
C GLU A 42 -1.60 8.02 11.71
N GLU A 43 -2.12 6.86 12.13
CA GLU A 43 -1.79 5.57 11.48
C GLU A 43 -2.16 5.59 10.00
N ARG A 44 -3.34 6.12 9.64
CA ARG A 44 -3.72 6.22 8.22
C ARG A 44 -2.75 7.08 7.43
N SER A 45 -2.26 8.18 8.01
CA SER A 45 -1.23 9.02 7.39
C SER A 45 0.08 8.25 7.21
N LEU A 46 0.54 7.55 8.24
CA LEU A 46 1.78 6.79 8.23
C LEU A 46 1.77 5.66 7.18
N TYR A 47 0.71 4.85 7.15
CA TYR A 47 0.58 3.76 6.18
C TYR A 47 0.41 4.26 4.74
N ARG A 48 -0.18 5.44 4.52
CA ARG A 48 -0.17 6.10 3.21
C ARG A 48 1.24 6.52 2.78
N CYS A 49 2.07 7.03 3.71
CA CYS A 49 3.47 7.33 3.43
C CYS A 49 4.26 6.07 3.05
N PHE A 50 4.10 4.96 3.78
CA PHE A 50 4.72 3.68 3.41
C PHE A 50 4.25 3.15 2.06
N ALA A 51 2.95 3.25 1.77
CA ALA A 51 2.41 2.85 0.48
C ALA A 51 3.00 3.69 -0.67
N ARG A 52 3.14 5.02 -0.49
CA ARG A 52 3.80 5.90 -1.48
C ARG A 52 5.26 5.51 -1.70
N ALA A 53 6.01 5.29 -0.64
CA ALA A 53 7.42 4.89 -0.73
C ALA A 53 7.57 3.57 -1.50
N GLN A 54 6.79 2.54 -1.15
CA GLN A 54 6.84 1.25 -1.84
C GLN A 54 6.41 1.33 -3.31
N LEU A 55 5.41 2.15 -3.64
CA LEU A 55 5.02 2.35 -5.03
C LEU A 55 6.11 3.07 -5.82
N ALA A 56 6.74 4.10 -5.22
CA ALA A 56 7.87 4.80 -5.82
C ALA A 56 9.06 3.87 -6.05
N GLU A 57 9.40 3.01 -5.09
CA GLU A 57 10.46 2.00 -5.24
C GLU A 57 10.16 1.00 -6.36
N ARG A 58 8.90 0.55 -6.48
CA ARG A 58 8.48 -0.37 -7.56
C ARG A 58 8.62 0.26 -8.94
N THR A 59 8.39 1.56 -9.05
CA THR A 59 8.58 2.30 -10.30
C THR A 59 10.03 2.68 -10.56
N ALA A 60 10.80 2.94 -9.50
CA ALA A 60 12.19 3.38 -9.58
C ALA A 60 13.16 2.22 -9.77
N ARG A 61 12.80 0.98 -9.42
CA ARG A 61 13.62 -0.20 -9.67
C ARG A 61 13.70 -0.45 -11.18
N PRO A 62 14.85 -0.20 -11.84
CA PRO A 62 15.03 -0.63 -13.21
C PRO A 62 14.93 -2.16 -13.21
N ARG A 63 14.28 -2.75 -14.21
CA ARG A 63 14.42 -4.19 -14.50
C ARG A 63 15.91 -4.50 -14.40
N PRO A 64 16.36 -5.53 -13.65
CA PRO A 64 17.73 -5.97 -13.78
C PRO A 64 17.92 -6.24 -15.28
N ALA A 65 18.80 -5.48 -15.92
CA ALA A 65 19.20 -5.78 -17.28
C ALA A 65 19.65 -7.23 -17.23
N SER A 66 18.94 -8.12 -17.93
CA SER A 66 19.36 -9.49 -18.11
C SER A 66 20.77 -9.42 -18.68
N VAL A 67 21.78 -9.59 -17.83
CA VAL A 67 23.16 -9.72 -18.26
C VAL A 67 23.21 -11.07 -18.94
N HIS A 68 22.90 -11.09 -20.23
CA HIS A 68 23.27 -12.21 -21.10
C HIS A 68 24.79 -12.21 -21.13
N VAL A 69 25.40 -12.98 -20.24
CA VAL A 69 26.80 -13.35 -20.35
C VAL A 69 26.90 -14.21 -21.60
N LEU A 70 27.26 -13.60 -22.74
CA LEU A 70 27.74 -14.32 -23.90
C LEU A 70 29.05 -15.01 -23.48
N HIS A 71 28.94 -16.30 -23.16
CA HIS A 71 30.08 -17.19 -23.09
C HIS A 71 30.52 -17.43 -24.55
N ALA A 72 31.54 -16.70 -24.99
CA ALA A 72 32.29 -17.07 -26.19
C ALA A 72 33.27 -18.18 -25.78
N GLN A 73 33.07 -19.38 -26.32
CA GLN A 73 34.12 -20.39 -26.46
C GLN A 73 34.32 -20.67 -27.94
#